data_AF-A0A800CMC1-F1
#
_entry.id   AF-A0A800CMC1-F1
#
_cell.length_a   1.000
_cell.length_b   1.000
_cell.length_c   1.000
_cell.angle_alpha   90.00
_cell.angle_beta   90.00
_cell.angle_gamma   90.00
#
_symmetry.space_group_name_H-M   'P 1'
#
loop_
_entity.id
_entity.type
_entity.pdbx_description
1 polymer ?
#
loop_
_entity_poly.entity_id
_entity_poly.type
_entity_poly.pdbx_seq_one_letter_code
_entity_poly.pdbx_strand_id
1 'polypeptide(L)'
;LFTPYGLRTLSPQNSSYRGRYQGDRINRDGAYHQGTAWPWLLGPFVSAYARYHRGEEGLKERMIRFFEGLPDHILHAGLGTISEIFDGDPPHHPRGCISQAWSVAEVLRALIEEVAPCDQG
;
A
#
# COMPACT_ATOMS: atom_id res chain seq x y z
N LEU A 1 -2.83 -10.50 2.78
CA LEU A 1 -3.04 -9.50 1.71
C LEU A 1 -1.87 -8.53 1.59
N PHE A 2 -1.32 -8.05 2.71
CA PHE A 2 -0.18 -7.13 2.77
C PHE A 2 1.02 -7.51 1.87
N THR A 3 1.64 -6.49 1.28
CA THR A 3 2.88 -6.47 0.50
C THR A 3 3.76 -5.32 0.98
N PRO A 4 5.04 -5.24 0.55
CA PRO A 4 5.91 -4.12 0.93
C PRO A 4 5.40 -2.72 0.54
N TYR A 5 4.52 -2.62 -0.45
CA TYR A 5 4.08 -1.33 -1.01
C TYR A 5 2.56 -1.09 -0.88
N GLY A 6 1.80 -2.00 -0.25
CA GLY A 6 0.36 -1.85 -0.11
C GLY A 6 -0.38 -3.14 0.19
N LEU A 7 -1.70 -3.13 0.00
CA LEU A 7 -2.53 -4.33 0.15
C LEU A 7 -2.98 -4.85 -1.19
N ARG A 8 -2.86 -6.17 -1.42
CA ARG A 8 -3.49 -6.84 -2.56
C ARG A 8 -5.00 -6.66 -2.52
N THR A 9 -5.58 -6.41 -3.69
CA THR A 9 -7.03 -6.32 -3.90
C THR A 9 -7.75 -7.66 -3.77
N LEU A 10 -7.04 -8.77 -3.96
CA LEU A 10 -7.57 -10.11 -3.78
C LEU A 10 -6.55 -11.05 -3.11
N SER A 11 -7.05 -12.02 -2.35
CA SER A 11 -6.23 -13.08 -1.75
C SER A 11 -5.56 -13.93 -2.84
N PRO A 12 -4.25 -14.20 -2.75
CA PRO A 12 -3.56 -15.13 -3.64
C PRO A 12 -4.10 -16.57 -3.61
N GLN A 13 -4.88 -16.92 -2.58
CA GLN A 13 -5.54 -18.23 -2.47
C GLN A 13 -6.84 -18.30 -3.29
N ASN A 14 -7.34 -17.17 -3.79
CA ASN A 14 -8.53 -17.13 -4.63
C ASN A 14 -8.20 -17.54 -6.07
N SER A 15 -9.02 -18.39 -6.68
CA SER A 15 -8.83 -18.87 -8.06
C SER A 15 -8.84 -17.77 -9.13
N SER A 16 -9.45 -16.63 -8.84
CA SER A 16 -9.51 -15.47 -9.73
C SER A 16 -8.33 -14.51 -9.53
N TYR A 17 -7.37 -14.82 -8.67
CA TYR A 17 -6.22 -13.96 -8.40
C TYR A 17 -5.33 -13.77 -9.63
N ARG A 18 -4.99 -12.51 -9.90
CA ARG A 18 -4.11 -12.05 -10.97
C ARG A 18 -3.11 -11.04 -10.41
N GLY A 19 -1.98 -11.55 -9.94
CA GLY A 19 -0.95 -10.76 -9.25
C GLY A 19 -0.03 -9.93 -10.14
N ARG A 20 -0.13 -10.00 -11.48
CA ARG A 20 0.74 -9.24 -12.41
C ARG A 20 -0.09 -8.36 -13.34
N TYR A 21 0.16 -7.06 -13.30
CA TYR A 21 -0.45 -6.09 -14.21
C TYR A 21 0.44 -5.88 -15.43
N GLN A 22 0.33 -6.79 -16.40
CA GLN A 22 1.17 -6.80 -17.61
C GLN A 22 0.41 -7.36 -18.81
N GLY A 23 1.00 -7.19 -20.00
CA GLY A 23 0.42 -7.64 -21.25
C GLY A 23 -0.59 -6.66 -21.85
N ASP A 24 -1.56 -7.22 -22.57
CA ASP A 24 -2.60 -6.43 -23.24
C ASP A 24 -3.60 -5.80 -22.26
N ARG A 25 -4.56 -5.05 -22.81
CA ARG A 25 -5.59 -4.39 -22.01
C ARG A 25 -6.44 -5.39 -21.21
N ILE A 26 -6.81 -6.53 -21.79
CA ILE A 26 -7.68 -7.51 -21.12
C ILE A 26 -6.99 -8.11 -19.89
N ASN A 27 -5.71 -8.44 -20.01
CA ASN A 27 -4.92 -8.98 -18.89
C ASN A 27 -4.74 -7.94 -17.79
N ARG A 28 -4.42 -6.70 -18.16
CA ARG A 28 -4.24 -5.58 -17.23
C ARG A 28 -5.54 -5.23 -16.49
N ASP A 29 -6.64 -5.02 -17.22
CA ASP A 29 -7.95 -4.74 -16.65
C ASP A 29 -8.37 -5.86 -15.68
N GLY A 30 -8.10 -7.12 -16.07
CA GLY A 30 -8.40 -8.28 -15.24
C GLY A 30 -7.56 -8.36 -13.97
N ALA A 31 -6.35 -7.78 -13.91
CA ALA A 31 -5.50 -7.78 -12.71
C ALA A 31 -5.75 -6.56 -11.80
N TYR A 32 -6.19 -5.43 -12.37
CA TYR A 32 -6.26 -4.11 -11.75
C TYR A 32 -7.01 -4.08 -10.39
N HIS A 33 -8.03 -4.92 -10.24
CA HIS A 33 -8.78 -5.11 -8.99
C HIS A 33 -8.86 -6.57 -8.53
N GLN A 34 -8.02 -7.46 -9.07
CA GLN A 34 -8.05 -8.90 -8.75
C GLN A 34 -6.69 -9.44 -8.33
N GLY A 35 -5.80 -8.62 -7.80
CA GLY A 35 -4.54 -9.11 -7.26
C GLY A 35 -3.44 -8.09 -7.14
N THR A 36 -3.48 -6.99 -7.89
CA THR A 36 -2.54 -5.88 -7.70
C THR A 36 -2.60 -5.33 -6.28
N ALA A 37 -1.46 -4.83 -5.81
CA ALA A 37 -1.35 -4.15 -4.52
C ALA A 37 -1.56 -2.64 -4.69
N TRP A 38 -2.36 -2.05 -3.81
CA TRP A 38 -2.68 -0.63 -3.83
C TRP A 38 -2.10 0.05 -2.59
N PRO A 39 -1.25 1.08 -2.74
CA PRO A 39 -0.63 1.79 -1.61
C PRO A 39 -1.63 2.60 -0.81
N TRP A 40 -2.61 3.25 -1.45
CA TRP A 40 -3.58 4.08 -0.71
C TRP A 40 -4.37 3.28 0.32
N LEU A 41 -4.52 1.95 0.14
CA LEU A 41 -5.19 1.09 1.11
C LEU A 41 -4.43 0.98 2.44
N LEU A 42 -3.13 1.33 2.49
CA LEU A 42 -2.39 1.42 3.75
C LEU A 42 -3.03 2.42 4.70
N GLY A 43 -3.56 3.54 4.19
CA GLY A 43 -4.22 4.57 4.99
C GLY A 43 -5.36 4.04 5.86
N PRO A 44 -6.47 3.54 5.27
CA PRO A 44 -7.59 2.99 6.03
C PRO A 44 -7.21 1.72 6.79
N PHE A 45 -6.28 0.90 6.27
CA PHE A 45 -5.80 -0.30 6.95
C PHE A 45 -5.11 0.04 8.28
N VAL A 46 -4.17 0.99 8.27
CA VAL A 46 -3.44 1.40 9.48
C VAL A 46 -4.37 2.07 10.48
N SER A 47 -5.29 2.94 10.04
CA SER A 47 -6.30 3.52 10.93
C SER A 47 -7.19 2.44 11.58
N ALA A 48 -7.57 1.40 10.85
CA ALA A 48 -8.34 0.28 11.42
C ALA A 48 -7.49 -0.54 12.41
N TYR A 49 -6.22 -0.80 12.06
CA TYR A 49 -5.27 -1.51 12.91
C TYR A 49 -5.02 -0.77 14.23
N ALA A 50 -4.82 0.55 14.18
CA ALA A 50 -4.65 1.42 15.34
C ALA A 50 -5.86 1.37 16.29
N ARG A 51 -7.09 1.42 15.74
CA ARG A 51 -8.32 1.33 16.53
C ARG A 51 -8.48 -0.02 17.20
N TYR A 52 -8.19 -1.10 16.47
CA TYR A 52 -8.37 -2.47 16.98
C TYR A 52 -7.38 -2.82 18.09
N HIS A 53 -6.12 -2.38 17.95
CA HIS A 53 -5.03 -2.70 18.88
C HIS A 53 -4.76 -1.58 19.91
N ARG A 54 -5.70 -0.63 20.08
CA ARG A 54 -5.51 0.54 20.94
C ARG A 54 -5.11 0.13 22.37
N GLY A 55 -4.02 0.71 22.86
CA GLY A 55 -3.51 0.47 24.22
C GLY A 55 -2.56 -0.72 24.34
N GLU A 56 -2.35 -1.50 23.28
CA GLU A 56 -1.32 -2.53 23.26
C GLU A 56 0.08 -1.91 23.20
N GLU A 57 0.99 -2.43 24.02
CA GLU A 57 2.41 -2.05 23.99
C GLU A 57 3.01 -2.34 22.61
N GLY A 58 3.89 -1.46 22.14
CA GLY A 58 4.58 -1.62 20.86
C GLY A 58 3.71 -1.37 19.61
N LEU A 59 2.49 -0.85 19.76
CA LEU A 59 1.57 -0.62 18.63
C LEU A 59 2.18 0.30 17.57
N LYS A 60 2.82 1.39 17.98
CA LYS A 60 3.44 2.36 17.09
C LYS A 60 4.52 1.71 16.22
N GLU A 61 5.39 0.93 16.83
CA GLU A 61 6.47 0.20 16.17
C GLU A 61 5.91 -0.82 15.17
N ARG A 62 4.81 -1.50 15.52
CA ARG A 62 4.12 -2.40 14.58
C ARG A 62 3.55 -1.64 13.38
N MET A 63 2.96 -0.46 13.59
CA MET A 63 2.37 0.34 12.51
C MET A 63 3.43 0.91 11.55
N ILE A 64 4.59 1.33 12.07
CA ILE A 64 5.71 1.81 11.24
C ILE A 64 6.13 0.74 10.22
N ARG A 65 6.10 -0.55 10.60
CA ARG A 65 6.48 -1.65 9.71
C ARG A 65 5.64 -1.75 8.44
N PHE A 66 4.41 -1.24 8.45
CA PHE A 66 3.56 -1.26 7.24
C PHE A 66 4.05 -0.32 6.14
N PHE A 67 4.96 0.61 6.45
CA PHE A 67 5.49 1.60 5.52
C PHE A 67 6.95 1.35 5.11
N GLU A 68 7.60 0.30 5.62
CA GLU A 68 9.05 0.05 5.45
C GLU A 68 9.50 -0.09 3.99
N GLY A 69 8.62 -0.51 3.07
CA GLY A 69 8.96 -0.58 1.65
C GLY A 69 8.97 0.78 0.93
N LEU A 70 8.25 1.78 1.44
CA LEU A 70 8.05 3.05 0.73
C LEU A 70 9.31 3.92 0.60
N PRO A 71 10.23 4.00 1.59
CA PRO A 71 11.46 4.78 1.44
C PRO A 71 12.31 4.39 0.23
N ASP A 72 12.39 3.10 -0.09
CA ASP A 72 13.07 2.65 -1.30
C ASP A 72 12.28 3.03 -2.57
N HIS A 73 10.96 2.83 -2.55
CA HIS A 73 10.11 3.17 -3.69
C HIS A 73 10.17 4.65 -4.08
N ILE A 74 10.16 5.59 -3.14
CA ILE A 74 10.18 7.04 -3.47
C ILE A 74 11.49 7.50 -4.14
N LEU A 75 12.52 6.66 -4.16
CA LEU A 75 13.78 6.89 -4.86
C LEU A 75 13.80 6.27 -6.27
N HIS A 76 12.79 5.45 -6.62
CA HIS A 76 12.68 4.69 -7.85
C HIS A 76 11.34 4.97 -8.56
N ALA A 77 11.26 4.68 -9.87
CA ALA A 77 10.09 4.92 -10.75
C ALA A 77 9.62 6.39 -10.90
N GLY A 78 9.43 7.13 -9.81
CA GLY A 78 9.14 8.55 -9.76
C GLY A 78 9.65 9.14 -8.44
N LEU A 79 10.52 10.15 -8.53
CA LEU A 79 11.17 10.72 -7.35
C LEU A 79 10.17 11.45 -6.46
N GLY A 80 10.18 11.12 -5.17
CA GLY A 80 9.37 11.78 -4.14
C GLY A 80 7.88 11.52 -4.25
N THR A 81 7.45 10.48 -4.97
CA THR A 81 6.04 10.14 -5.13
C THR A 81 5.78 8.64 -4.99
N ILE A 82 4.51 8.25 -4.90
CA ILE A 82 4.06 6.88 -4.75
C ILE A 82 3.21 6.51 -5.97
N SER A 83 3.52 5.36 -6.57
CA SER A 83 2.80 4.87 -7.74
C SER A 83 1.38 4.43 -7.41
N GLU A 84 0.55 4.34 -8.44
CA GLU A 84 -0.86 3.98 -8.31
C GLU A 84 -1.06 2.57 -7.78
N ILE A 85 -0.34 1.61 -8.38
CA ILE A 85 -0.45 0.18 -8.10
C ILE A 85 0.91 -0.48 -8.21
N PHE A 86 1.02 -1.64 -7.58
CA PHE A 86 2.16 -2.54 -7.67
C PHE A 86 1.68 -3.93 -8.09
N ASP A 87 2.54 -4.69 -8.75
CA ASP A 87 2.29 -6.12 -8.93
C ASP A 87 2.04 -6.76 -7.54
N GLY A 88 0.99 -7.57 -7.43
CA GLY A 88 0.67 -8.32 -6.22
C GLY A 88 1.68 -9.42 -5.91
N ASP A 89 2.40 -9.91 -6.93
CA ASP A 89 3.44 -10.92 -6.77
C ASP A 89 4.84 -10.31 -6.75
N PRO A 90 5.82 -10.94 -6.08
CA PRO A 90 7.22 -10.53 -6.16
C PRO A 90 7.72 -10.44 -7.62
N PRO A 91 8.57 -9.44 -7.94
CA PRO A 91 9.22 -8.50 -7.03
C PRO A 91 8.41 -7.22 -6.77
N HIS A 92 7.10 -7.21 -7.01
CA HIS A 92 6.21 -6.07 -6.78
C HIS A 92 6.62 -4.82 -7.57
N HIS A 93 6.75 -4.92 -8.90
CA HIS A 93 7.09 -3.75 -9.71
C HIS A 93 6.00 -2.66 -9.60
N PRO A 94 6.38 -1.38 -9.61
CA PRO A 94 5.42 -0.28 -9.73
C PRO A 94 4.76 -0.30 -11.12
N ARG A 95 3.46 -0.03 -11.16
CA ARG A 95 2.59 -0.10 -12.34
C ARG A 95 1.63 1.10 -12.34
N GLY A 96 0.89 1.24 -13.44
CA GLY A 96 -0.12 2.30 -13.57
C GLY A 96 0.51 3.70 -13.61
N CYS A 97 -0.17 4.68 -13.02
CA CYS A 97 0.34 6.03 -12.88
C CYS A 97 1.60 6.05 -11.99
N ILE A 98 2.65 6.72 -12.46
CA ILE A 98 3.92 6.87 -11.74
C ILE A 98 3.73 7.62 -10.42
N SER A 99 2.92 8.68 -10.45
CA SER A 99 2.66 9.60 -9.34
C SER A 99 1.18 9.69 -9.08
N GLN A 100 0.71 9.14 -7.97
CA GLN A 100 -0.72 9.05 -7.72
C GLN A 100 -1.14 9.73 -6.42
N ALA A 101 -2.05 10.71 -6.55
CA ALA A 101 -2.44 11.61 -5.48
C ALA A 101 -2.96 10.88 -4.23
N TRP A 102 -3.87 9.90 -4.39
CA TRP A 102 -4.41 9.18 -3.25
C TRP A 102 -3.38 8.27 -2.56
N SER A 103 -2.36 7.80 -3.27
CA SER A 103 -1.34 6.91 -2.71
C SER A 103 -0.46 7.71 -1.79
N VAL A 104 -0.06 8.91 -2.23
CA VAL A 104 0.69 9.87 -1.41
C VAL A 104 -0.17 10.35 -0.24
N ALA A 105 -1.40 10.79 -0.50
CA ALA A 105 -2.27 11.37 0.53
C ALA A 105 -2.58 10.39 1.66
N GLU A 106 -2.97 9.15 1.36
CA GLU A 106 -3.35 8.18 2.39
C GLU A 106 -2.15 7.68 3.21
N VAL A 107 -0.97 7.54 2.59
CA VAL A 107 0.25 7.21 3.32
C VAL A 107 0.62 8.34 4.28
N LEU A 108 0.64 9.59 3.81
CA LEU A 108 0.95 10.74 4.66
C LEU A 108 -0.08 10.90 5.79
N ARG A 109 -1.36 10.77 5.47
CA ARG A 109 -2.45 10.86 6.45
C ARG A 109 -2.26 9.85 7.57
N ALA A 110 -2.05 8.57 7.25
CA ALA A 110 -1.85 7.55 8.28
C ALA A 110 -0.56 7.73 9.09
N LEU A 111 0.53 8.20 8.46
CA LEU A 111 1.76 8.51 9.18
C LEU A 111 1.56 9.66 10.19
N ILE A 112 0.86 10.71 9.78
CA ILE A 112 0.61 11.90 10.61
C ILE A 112 -0.43 11.63 11.69
N GLU A 113 -1.53 10.97 11.36
CA GLU A 113 -2.66 10.81 12.29
C GLU A 113 -2.48 9.64 13.26
N GLU A 114 -1.86 8.55 12.83
CA GLU A 114 -1.84 7.29 13.62
C GLU A 114 -0.45 6.98 14.21
N VAL A 115 0.64 7.28 13.47
CA VAL A 115 2.00 6.88 13.86
C VAL A 115 2.74 7.99 14.61
N ALA A 116 2.64 9.23 14.11
CA ALA A 116 3.25 10.41 14.69
C ALA A 116 2.21 11.52 14.88
N PRO A 117 1.13 11.26 15.65
CA PRO A 117 0.18 12.32 15.99
C PRO A 117 0.97 13.44 16.64
N CYS A 118 0.85 14.67 16.11
CA CYS A 118 1.30 15.84 16.85
C CYS A 118 0.62 15.78 18.22
N ASP A 119 1.40 15.91 19.29
CA ASP A 119 0.86 16.09 20.63
C ASP A 119 -0.17 17.23 20.55
N GLN A 120 -1.45 16.89 20.67
CA GLN A 120 -2.47 17.89 20.89
C GLN A 120 -2.28 18.32 22.34
N GLY A 121 -1.55 19.41 22.52
CA GLY A 121 -1.34 20.04 23.83
C GLY A 121 -2.63 20.42 24.52
#